data_AF-A0A8C5DLQ0-F1
#
_entry.id   AF-A0A8C5DLQ0-F1
#
_cell.length_a   1.000
_cell.length_b   1.000
_cell.length_c   1.000
_cell.angle_alpha   90.00
_cell.angle_beta   90.00
_cell.angle_gamma   90.00
#
_symmetry.space_group_name_H-M   'P 1'
#
loop_
_entity.id
_entity.type
_entity.pdbx_description
1 polymer ?
#
loop_
_entity_poly.entity_id
_entity_poly.type
_entity_poly.pdbx_seq_one_letter_code
_entity_poly.pdbx_strand_id
1 'polypeptide(L)'
;MKGLTDKPSYIIELLEGGVTLEDVIDGHICEQTVVEKSAFVVGDLGALMRQHTSWLSIVPRLQPYYPVKSNCSPAVIEVLASLGLSFVCANKTEVNLVLDHGVPVENIILSGGFKQLAHIKHAAKNNIQHVVCENEAELSKIARLHPNAKLLLQLTTEAHAAETSMPFGSSLKSCRHLLETAMELGVQVVGVSFYIPSSCPDVQQAYTHALSDARCVFDMGVDLGFNMNILDIGGGFTGSEFQLKQVESVIRPLLDAYFPRLSGVQVLAQPGSFYVASAFSLAVNVIGKKVVPRPWASLAEGENNEETEFLYYMNEGVYGPFSRKLLGNSITTPSVHKGALCAEGPVYPSSLWGPTLDQLDQVVERCLLPELIVGDWLLFSNMGLCGLEELSSLSGSPQLPVYYTVTTTDWYEMQEAGVGLDSAMKNFSMLQYSA
;
A
#
# COMPACT_ATOMS: atom_id res chain seq x y z
N MET A 1 -0.63 26.83 -30.83
CA MET A 1 -2.03 26.79 -30.37
C MET A 1 -2.04 25.97 -29.08
N LYS A 2 -1.64 26.51 -27.93
CA LYS A 2 -2.50 27.14 -26.90
C LYS A 2 -3.99 26.78 -27.03
N GLY A 3 -4.49 26.05 -26.03
CA GLY A 3 -5.93 25.88 -25.77
C GLY A 3 -6.40 24.44 -25.63
N LEU A 4 -5.92 23.70 -24.62
CA LEU A 4 -6.81 22.79 -23.91
C LEU A 4 -6.96 23.38 -22.52
N THR A 5 -8.15 23.87 -22.20
CA THR A 5 -8.58 24.01 -20.82
C THR A 5 -8.64 22.60 -20.26
N ASP A 6 -7.63 22.20 -19.48
CA ASP A 6 -7.62 20.92 -18.77
C ASP A 6 -8.86 20.90 -17.88
N LYS A 7 -9.84 20.09 -18.28
CA LYS A 7 -10.91 19.70 -17.36
C LYS A 7 -10.25 18.89 -16.25
N PRO A 8 -10.61 19.11 -14.98
CA PRO A 8 -10.13 18.26 -13.89
C PRO A 8 -10.46 16.80 -14.21
N SER A 9 -9.47 15.92 -14.09
CA SER A 9 -9.59 14.50 -14.41
C SER A 9 -10.30 13.69 -13.32
N TYR A 10 -10.43 14.25 -12.11
CA TYR A 10 -11.08 13.59 -10.98
C TYR A 10 -12.14 14.50 -10.33
N ILE A 11 -13.29 13.91 -10.03
CA ILE A 11 -14.35 14.54 -9.24
C ILE A 11 -14.21 14.05 -7.80
N ILE A 12 -14.14 14.99 -6.86
CA ILE A 12 -14.19 14.72 -5.42
C ILE A 12 -15.55 15.21 -4.90
N GLU A 13 -16.24 14.33 -4.20
CA GLU A 13 -17.48 14.64 -3.48
C GLU A 13 -17.16 15.20 -2.11
N LEU A 14 -17.57 16.45 -1.87
CA LEU A 14 -17.39 17.15 -0.61
C LEU A 14 -18.55 16.81 0.33
N LEU A 15 -18.21 16.21 1.49
CA LEU A 15 -19.18 15.80 2.50
C LEU A 15 -19.40 16.93 3.52
N GLU A 16 -20.64 17.40 3.60
CA GLU A 16 -21.11 18.46 4.49
C GLU A 16 -22.18 17.97 5.46
N GLY A 17 -22.37 18.70 6.57
CA GLY A 17 -23.56 18.53 7.41
C GLY A 17 -23.70 17.19 8.16
N GLY A 18 -22.60 16.45 8.35
CA GLY A 18 -22.61 15.16 9.06
C GLY A 18 -22.85 13.94 8.18
N VAL A 19 -22.85 14.11 6.85
CA VAL A 19 -22.84 12.99 5.88
C VAL A 19 -21.60 12.12 6.12
N THR A 20 -21.81 10.82 6.20
CA THR A 20 -20.78 9.81 6.44
C THR A 20 -20.37 9.11 5.16
N LEU A 21 -19.23 8.41 5.19
CA LEU A 21 -18.80 7.54 4.09
C LEU A 21 -19.83 6.46 3.76
N GLU A 22 -20.55 5.96 4.77
CA GLU A 22 -21.63 4.98 4.58
C GLU A 22 -22.77 5.58 3.75
N ASP A 23 -23.15 6.83 4.01
CA ASP A 23 -24.23 7.49 3.26
C ASP A 23 -23.87 7.64 1.77
N VAL A 24 -22.60 7.92 1.46
CA VAL A 24 -22.11 7.99 0.07
C VAL A 24 -22.14 6.63 -0.61
N ILE A 25 -21.68 5.58 0.10
CA ILE A 25 -21.74 4.21 -0.39
C ILE A 25 -23.19 3.81 -0.66
N ASP A 26 -24.11 4.12 0.26
CA ASP A 26 -25.54 3.83 0.13
C ASP A 26 -26.14 4.57 -1.08
N GLY A 27 -25.77 5.85 -1.29
CA GLY A 27 -26.17 6.63 -2.46
C GLY A 27 -25.73 6.02 -3.79
N HIS A 28 -24.45 5.65 -3.92
CA HIS A 28 -23.97 4.99 -5.13
C HIS A 28 -24.53 3.57 -5.32
N ILE A 29 -24.81 2.83 -4.24
CA ILE A 29 -25.54 1.55 -4.34
C ILE A 29 -26.92 1.79 -4.98
N CYS A 30 -27.65 2.83 -4.56
CA CYS A 30 -28.95 3.17 -5.13
C CYS A 30 -28.83 3.50 -6.63
N GLU A 31 -27.85 4.31 -7.03
CA GLU A 31 -27.59 4.64 -8.44
C GLU A 31 -27.24 3.39 -9.27
N GLN A 32 -26.30 2.58 -8.78
CA GLN A 32 -25.83 1.38 -9.48
C GLN A 32 -26.92 0.30 -9.59
N THR A 33 -27.86 0.26 -8.64
CA THR A 33 -29.01 -0.65 -8.71
C THR A 33 -29.94 -0.33 -9.89
N VAL A 34 -29.95 0.92 -10.37
CA VAL A 34 -30.75 1.37 -11.52
C VAL A 34 -30.02 1.19 -12.85
N VAL A 35 -28.68 1.27 -12.85
CA VAL A 35 -27.86 1.25 -14.08
C VAL A 35 -27.40 -0.16 -14.45
N GLU A 36 -26.35 -0.69 -13.81
CA GLU A 36 -25.70 -1.96 -14.23
C GLU A 36 -25.25 -2.89 -13.08
N LYS A 37 -25.49 -2.56 -11.80
CA LYS A 37 -25.03 -3.33 -10.62
C LYS A 37 -23.55 -3.74 -10.69
N SER A 38 -22.69 -2.84 -11.20
CA SER A 38 -21.25 -3.06 -11.22
C SER A 38 -20.65 -2.81 -9.83
N ALA A 39 -19.62 -3.59 -9.48
CA ALA A 39 -18.85 -3.29 -8.27
C ALA A 39 -18.19 -1.92 -8.40
N PHE A 40 -17.95 -1.26 -7.27
CA PHE A 40 -17.35 0.07 -7.26
C PHE A 40 -16.55 0.30 -5.97
N VAL A 41 -15.67 1.29 -6.02
CA VAL A 41 -14.82 1.68 -4.89
C VAL A 41 -15.13 3.10 -4.47
N VAL A 42 -15.21 3.34 -3.16
CA VAL A 42 -15.26 4.68 -2.58
C VAL A 42 -13.96 4.93 -1.83
N GLY A 43 -13.25 5.99 -2.21
CA GLY A 43 -12.00 6.43 -1.60
C GLY A 43 -12.20 7.69 -0.78
N ASP A 44 -11.89 7.63 0.52
CA ASP A 44 -11.82 8.79 1.41
C ASP A 44 -10.41 9.39 1.35
N LEU A 45 -10.27 10.51 0.63
CA LEU A 45 -8.99 11.22 0.51
C LEU A 45 -8.59 11.91 1.82
N GLY A 46 -9.57 12.26 2.67
CA GLY A 46 -9.31 12.82 4.00
C GLY A 46 -8.60 11.83 4.92
N ALA A 47 -8.82 10.53 4.73
CA ALA A 47 -8.09 9.49 5.45
C ALA A 47 -6.57 9.57 5.22
N LEU A 48 -6.11 9.97 4.04
CA LEU A 48 -4.68 10.15 3.75
C LEU A 48 -4.08 11.28 4.58
N MET A 49 -4.80 12.39 4.73
CA MET A 49 -4.38 13.53 5.57
C MET A 49 -4.33 13.15 7.05
N ARG A 50 -5.35 12.43 7.55
CA ARG A 50 -5.37 11.96 8.94
C ARG A 50 -4.20 11.02 9.22
N GLN A 51 -3.92 10.07 8.33
CA GLN A 51 -2.75 9.20 8.45
C GLN A 51 -1.44 9.98 8.40
N HIS A 52 -1.33 10.99 7.52
CA HIS A 52 -0.15 11.84 7.45
C HIS A 52 0.12 12.59 8.77
N THR A 53 -0.92 13.19 9.33
CA THR A 53 -0.85 13.91 10.60
C THR A 53 -0.45 12.98 11.75
N SER A 54 -1.04 11.78 11.79
CA SER A 54 -0.70 10.75 12.76
C SER A 54 0.77 10.31 12.64
N TRP A 55 1.27 10.13 11.41
CA TRP A 55 2.67 9.80 11.13
C TRP A 55 3.63 10.87 11.69
N LEU A 56 3.39 12.13 11.34
CA LEU A 56 4.23 13.25 11.80
C LEU A 56 4.18 13.41 13.32
N SER A 57 3.04 13.13 13.95
CA SER A 57 2.91 13.21 15.40
C SER A 57 3.61 12.08 16.14
N ILE A 58 3.53 10.84 15.64
CA ILE A 58 4.02 9.66 16.36
C ILE A 58 5.50 9.41 16.05
N VAL A 59 5.90 9.50 14.78
CA VAL A 59 7.27 9.21 14.32
C VAL A 59 7.92 10.39 13.58
N PRO A 60 8.04 11.58 14.21
CA PRO A 60 8.57 12.79 13.57
C PRO A 60 10.02 12.68 13.08
N ARG A 61 10.76 11.64 13.50
CA ARG A 61 12.12 11.38 13.05
C ARG A 61 12.17 10.62 11.72
N LEU A 62 11.10 9.92 11.35
CA LEU A 62 11.05 9.09 10.16
C LEU A 62 10.45 9.88 9.00
N GLN A 63 11.24 10.10 7.96
CA GLN A 63 10.75 10.71 6.74
C GLN A 63 9.97 9.67 5.92
N PRO A 64 8.68 9.91 5.60
CA PRO A 64 7.87 8.95 4.86
C PRO A 64 8.20 9.00 3.36
N TYR A 65 8.56 7.84 2.80
CA TYR A 65 8.69 7.58 1.37
C TYR A 65 7.58 6.60 0.94
N TYR A 66 6.52 7.10 0.31
CA TYR A 66 5.39 6.29 -0.09
C TYR A 66 5.75 5.31 -1.23
N PRO A 67 5.59 3.99 -1.06
CA PRO A 67 5.81 3.03 -2.14
C PRO A 67 4.63 3.04 -3.11
N VAL A 68 4.88 3.48 -4.35
CA VAL A 68 3.85 3.66 -5.38
C VAL A 68 3.10 2.36 -5.69
N LYS A 69 3.80 1.22 -5.65
CA LYS A 69 3.22 -0.14 -5.77
C LYS A 69 2.07 -0.44 -4.80
N SER A 70 1.96 0.30 -3.69
CA SER A 70 0.91 0.08 -2.68
C SER A 70 -0.47 0.43 -3.24
N ASN A 71 -0.54 1.59 -3.91
CA ASN A 71 -1.67 2.08 -4.68
C ASN A 71 -1.15 3.21 -5.59
N CYS A 72 -1.21 2.97 -6.90
CA CYS A 72 -0.70 3.87 -7.93
C CYS A 72 -1.78 4.80 -8.51
N SER A 73 -2.95 4.91 -7.86
CA SER A 73 -3.99 5.86 -8.27
C SER A 73 -3.40 7.27 -8.36
N PRO A 74 -3.52 7.96 -9.50
CA PRO A 74 -3.01 9.32 -9.64
C PRO A 74 -3.58 10.29 -8.60
N ALA A 75 -4.84 10.10 -8.20
CA ALA A 75 -5.46 10.91 -7.14
C ALA A 75 -4.73 10.76 -5.79
N VAL A 76 -4.33 9.53 -5.43
CA VAL A 76 -3.54 9.28 -4.22
C VAL A 76 -2.16 9.92 -4.34
N ILE A 77 -1.50 9.76 -5.48
CA ILE A 77 -0.17 10.34 -5.71
C ILE A 77 -0.21 11.87 -5.63
N GLU A 78 -1.22 12.51 -6.22
CA GLU A 78 -1.40 13.97 -6.17
C GLU A 78 -1.61 14.49 -4.75
N VAL A 79 -2.46 13.82 -3.95
CA VAL A 79 -2.70 14.17 -2.55
C VAL A 79 -1.40 14.03 -1.74
N LEU A 80 -0.73 12.88 -1.83
CA LEU A 80 0.49 12.62 -1.07
C LEU A 80 1.67 13.52 -1.51
N ALA A 81 1.79 13.81 -2.80
CA ALA A 81 2.79 14.75 -3.32
C ALA A 81 2.52 16.18 -2.81
N SER A 82 1.25 16.58 -2.74
CA SER A 82 0.85 17.88 -2.21
C SER A 82 1.13 18.00 -0.71
N LEU A 83 1.02 16.90 0.04
CA LEU A 83 1.43 16.81 1.45
C LEU A 83 2.96 16.76 1.64
N GLY A 84 3.73 16.79 0.55
CA GLY A 84 5.20 16.83 0.59
C GLY A 84 5.87 15.48 0.86
N LEU A 85 5.17 14.36 0.66
CA LEU A 85 5.79 13.05 0.78
C LEU A 85 6.82 12.81 -0.32
N SER A 86 7.81 11.99 0.03
CA SER A 86 8.72 11.38 -0.94
C SER A 86 8.16 10.05 -1.44
N PHE A 87 8.75 9.47 -2.48
CA PHE A 87 8.21 8.28 -3.15
C PHE A 87 9.27 7.21 -3.41
N VAL A 88 8.85 5.95 -3.31
CA VAL A 88 9.63 4.78 -3.75
C VAL A 88 8.97 4.19 -4.99
N CYS A 89 9.73 4.13 -6.08
CA CYS A 89 9.28 3.58 -7.35
C CYS A 89 10.07 2.30 -7.69
N ALA A 90 9.42 1.31 -8.30
CA ALA A 90 10.03 0.05 -8.72
C ALA A 90 10.30 -0.03 -10.23
N ASN A 91 9.62 0.79 -11.03
CA ASN A 91 9.68 0.73 -12.49
C ASN A 91 9.56 2.12 -13.14
N LYS A 92 9.71 2.14 -14.47
CA LYS A 92 9.64 3.38 -15.27
C LYS A 92 8.26 4.06 -15.21
N THR A 93 7.18 3.28 -15.16
CA THR A 93 5.81 3.80 -15.16
C THR A 93 5.53 4.56 -13.86
N GLU A 94 5.88 3.97 -12.72
CA GLU A 94 5.77 4.61 -11.41
C GLU A 94 6.63 5.88 -11.30
N VAL A 95 7.85 5.83 -11.85
CA VAL A 95 8.73 7.02 -11.92
C VAL A 95 8.07 8.16 -12.70
N ASN A 96 7.53 7.86 -13.88
CA ASN A 96 6.87 8.88 -14.70
C ASN A 96 5.64 9.45 -13.98
N LEU A 97 4.81 8.58 -13.39
CA LEU A 97 3.63 8.99 -12.64
C LEU A 97 3.98 10.00 -11.55
N VAL A 98 5.01 9.72 -10.76
CA VAL A 98 5.46 10.61 -9.67
C VAL A 98 6.04 11.93 -10.20
N LEU A 99 6.84 11.87 -11.28
CA LEU A 99 7.41 13.07 -11.90
C LEU A 99 6.33 13.98 -12.52
N ASP A 100 5.31 13.38 -13.14
CA ASP A 100 4.20 14.10 -13.77
C ASP A 100 3.36 14.87 -12.72
N HIS A 101 3.37 14.43 -11.45
CA HIS A 101 2.77 15.13 -10.31
C HIS A 101 3.71 16.14 -9.62
N GLY A 102 4.83 16.48 -10.27
CA GLY A 102 5.71 17.57 -9.83
C GLY A 102 6.62 17.23 -8.64
N VAL A 103 6.77 15.95 -8.31
CA VAL A 103 7.65 15.51 -7.22
C VAL A 103 9.13 15.72 -7.61
N PRO A 104 9.94 16.37 -6.75
CA PRO A 104 11.37 16.56 -7.02
C PRO A 104 12.13 15.23 -7.12
N VAL A 105 13.11 15.16 -8.01
CA VAL A 105 13.89 13.93 -8.29
C VAL A 105 14.69 13.44 -7.08
N GLU A 106 15.06 14.34 -6.17
CA GLU A 106 15.73 14.06 -4.90
C GLU A 106 14.84 13.29 -3.91
N ASN A 107 13.52 13.42 -4.06
CA ASN A 107 12.52 12.76 -3.23
C ASN A 107 12.06 11.41 -3.82
N ILE A 108 12.79 10.87 -4.80
CA ILE A 108 12.48 9.59 -5.44
C ILE A 108 13.60 8.59 -5.21
N ILE A 109 13.23 7.39 -4.74
CA ILE A 109 14.13 6.23 -4.64
C ILE A 109 13.69 5.18 -5.66
N LEU A 110 14.62 4.74 -6.51
CA LEU A 110 14.40 3.56 -7.36
C LEU A 110 14.73 2.29 -6.57
N SER A 111 13.70 1.56 -6.17
CA SER A 111 13.80 0.31 -5.43
C SER A 111 13.72 -0.93 -6.33
N GLY A 112 13.80 -2.11 -5.72
CA GLY A 112 13.71 -3.42 -6.37
C GLY A 112 15.06 -4.08 -6.59
N GLY A 113 15.15 -5.38 -6.27
CA GLY A 113 16.40 -6.15 -6.31
C GLY A 113 16.90 -6.56 -7.70
N PHE A 114 16.04 -6.51 -8.73
CA PHE A 114 16.39 -6.99 -10.08
C PHE A 114 15.90 -6.01 -11.14
N LYS A 115 16.61 -4.89 -11.28
CA LYS A 115 16.18 -3.81 -12.17
C LYS A 115 16.50 -4.15 -13.62
N GLN A 116 15.50 -3.98 -14.49
CA GLN A 116 15.72 -4.05 -15.92
C GLN A 116 16.66 -2.93 -16.36
N LEU A 117 17.50 -3.19 -17.37
CA LEU A 117 18.44 -2.20 -17.89
C LEU A 117 17.73 -0.92 -18.37
N ALA A 118 16.50 -1.05 -18.88
CA ALA A 118 15.68 0.07 -19.30
C ALA A 118 15.27 0.97 -18.12
N HIS A 119 15.00 0.40 -16.93
CA HIS A 119 14.63 1.17 -15.74
C HIS A 119 15.83 1.97 -15.22
N ILE A 120 17.02 1.36 -15.18
CA ILE A 120 18.25 2.05 -14.75
C ILE A 120 18.59 3.21 -15.70
N LYS A 121 18.51 2.97 -17.02
CA LYS A 121 18.72 4.03 -18.03
C LYS A 121 17.71 5.16 -17.91
N HIS A 122 16.46 4.84 -17.61
CA HIS A 122 15.40 5.83 -17.42
C HIS A 122 15.64 6.67 -16.17
N ALA A 123 16.03 6.05 -15.05
CA ALA A 123 16.40 6.76 -13.83
C ALA A 123 17.60 7.69 -14.05
N ALA A 124 18.64 7.22 -14.76
CA ALA A 124 19.78 8.05 -15.15
C ALA A 124 19.36 9.24 -16.01
N LYS A 125 18.49 9.02 -17.01
CA LYS A 125 17.98 10.08 -17.89
C LYS A 125 17.21 11.18 -17.15
N ASN A 126 16.46 10.80 -16.11
CA ASN A 126 15.67 11.73 -15.28
C ASN A 126 16.42 12.20 -14.03
N ASN A 127 17.73 11.93 -13.91
CA ASN A 127 18.57 12.32 -12.77
C ASN A 127 18.09 11.81 -11.40
N ILE A 128 17.41 10.66 -11.35
CA ILE A 128 17.05 10.00 -10.08
C ILE A 128 18.31 9.38 -9.51
N GLN A 129 18.82 9.93 -8.41
CA GLN A 129 20.13 9.54 -7.88
C GLN A 129 20.06 8.33 -6.96
N HIS A 130 19.03 8.20 -6.13
CA HIS A 130 18.96 7.15 -5.11
C HIS A 130 18.47 5.83 -5.71
N VAL A 131 19.29 4.79 -5.59
CA VAL A 131 19.00 3.47 -6.17
C VAL A 131 19.33 2.37 -5.16
N VAL A 132 18.40 1.44 -4.94
CA VAL A 132 18.63 0.27 -4.07
C VAL A 132 19.44 -0.79 -4.80
N CYS A 133 20.43 -1.37 -4.13
CA CYS A 133 21.31 -2.41 -4.64
C CYS A 133 21.44 -3.57 -3.65
N GLU A 134 21.27 -4.81 -4.14
CA GLU A 134 21.29 -6.00 -3.29
C GLU A 134 22.42 -6.99 -3.63
N ASN A 135 23.05 -6.87 -4.81
CA ASN A 135 24.06 -7.83 -5.27
C ASN A 135 25.04 -7.21 -6.28
N GLU A 136 26.15 -7.92 -6.53
CA GLU A 136 27.25 -7.44 -7.37
C GLU A 136 26.86 -7.30 -8.84
N ALA A 137 25.98 -8.17 -9.34
CA ALA A 137 25.49 -8.10 -10.71
C ALA A 137 24.65 -6.83 -10.94
N GLU A 138 23.82 -6.43 -9.97
CA GLU A 138 23.09 -5.16 -10.00
C GLU A 138 24.04 -3.98 -9.90
N LEU A 139 25.02 -4.03 -8.97
CA LEU A 139 26.04 -2.98 -8.84
C LEU A 139 26.77 -2.75 -10.17
N SER A 140 27.19 -3.83 -10.84
CA SER A 140 27.85 -3.78 -12.14
C SER A 140 26.96 -3.14 -13.23
N LYS A 141 25.66 -3.45 -13.23
CA LYS A 141 24.69 -2.83 -14.17
C LYS A 141 24.55 -1.33 -13.88
N ILE A 142 24.43 -0.95 -12.62
CA ILE A 142 24.25 0.44 -12.18
C ILE A 142 25.50 1.25 -12.51
N ALA A 143 26.70 0.77 -12.16
CA ALA A 143 27.97 1.43 -12.46
C ALA A 143 28.11 1.76 -13.95
N ARG A 144 27.70 0.84 -14.83
CA ARG A 144 27.79 1.02 -16.28
C ARG A 144 26.75 1.99 -16.85
N LEU A 145 25.53 1.99 -16.31
CA LEU A 145 24.38 2.68 -16.91
C LEU A 145 24.00 3.98 -16.20
N HIS A 146 24.38 4.13 -14.95
CA HIS A 146 24.09 5.27 -14.08
C HIS A 146 25.25 5.52 -13.10
N PRO A 147 26.40 6.00 -13.60
CA PRO A 147 27.62 6.17 -12.78
C PRO A 147 27.46 7.20 -11.66
N ASN A 148 26.49 8.11 -11.76
CA ASN A 148 26.20 9.13 -10.74
C ASN A 148 25.15 8.65 -9.71
N ALA A 149 24.78 7.37 -9.72
CA ALA A 149 23.87 6.81 -8.74
C ALA A 149 24.48 6.84 -7.33
N LYS A 150 23.61 7.06 -6.35
CA LYS A 150 23.86 6.97 -4.92
C LYS A 150 23.15 5.73 -4.40
N LEU A 151 23.92 4.75 -3.95
CA LEU A 151 23.39 3.43 -3.63
C LEU A 151 22.94 3.34 -2.17
N LEU A 152 21.80 2.69 -1.98
CA LEU A 152 21.35 2.13 -0.70
C LEU A 152 21.53 0.62 -0.76
N LEU A 153 22.34 0.06 0.14
CA LEU A 153 22.54 -1.39 0.21
C LEU A 153 21.37 -2.03 0.96
N GLN A 154 20.67 -2.96 0.32
CA GLN A 154 19.59 -3.72 0.97
C GLN A 154 20.17 -4.84 1.83
N LEU A 155 19.86 -4.86 3.13
CA LEU A 155 20.22 -5.96 4.02
C LEU A 155 19.14 -7.04 4.05
N THR A 156 19.59 -8.28 4.21
CA THR A 156 18.72 -9.37 4.64
C THR A 156 18.37 -9.22 6.12
N THR A 157 17.12 -9.53 6.47
CA THR A 157 16.65 -9.61 7.86
C THR A 157 16.14 -11.02 8.14
N GLU A 158 16.31 -11.50 9.37
CA GLU A 158 15.78 -12.79 9.84
C GLU A 158 14.28 -12.69 10.24
N ALA A 159 13.61 -11.61 9.84
CA ALA A 159 12.21 -11.34 10.19
C ALA A 159 11.27 -12.20 9.33
N HIS A 160 11.14 -13.48 9.69
CA HIS A 160 10.27 -14.42 8.99
C HIS A 160 8.78 -14.10 9.22
N ALA A 161 8.06 -13.80 8.14
CA ALA A 161 6.60 -13.69 8.14
C ALA A 161 5.87 -14.95 7.63
N ALA A 162 6.59 -15.87 6.97
CA ALA A 162 6.11 -17.18 6.56
C ALA A 162 7.31 -18.03 6.09
N GLU A 163 7.23 -19.36 6.20
CA GLU A 163 8.29 -20.31 5.81
C GLU A 163 8.62 -20.32 4.30
N THR A 164 7.90 -19.54 3.47
CA THR A 164 8.00 -19.52 2.00
C THR A 164 8.54 -18.23 1.40
N SER A 165 8.87 -17.20 2.18
CA SER A 165 9.45 -15.97 1.64
C SER A 165 10.94 -16.11 1.37
N MET A 166 11.37 -16.02 0.11
CA MET A 166 12.79 -15.90 -0.26
C MET A 166 13.39 -14.67 0.44
N PRO A 167 14.53 -14.81 1.16
CA PRO A 167 15.15 -13.68 1.81
C PRO A 167 15.69 -12.70 0.76
N PHE A 168 15.23 -11.45 0.82
CA PHE A 168 15.72 -10.35 -0.02
C PHE A 168 16.86 -9.61 0.69
N GLY A 169 17.86 -9.15 -0.06
CA GLY A 169 19.00 -8.38 0.48
C GLY A 169 20.32 -9.15 0.58
N SER A 170 21.32 -8.45 1.10
CA SER A 170 22.70 -8.92 1.26
C SER A 170 23.05 -9.19 2.72
N SER A 171 23.78 -10.28 2.95
CA SER A 171 24.39 -10.55 4.25
C SER A 171 25.49 -9.53 4.57
N LEU A 172 25.85 -9.36 5.84
CA LEU A 172 26.97 -8.48 6.25
C LEU A 172 28.28 -8.75 5.49
N LYS A 173 28.60 -10.03 5.27
CA LYS A 173 29.80 -10.43 4.51
C LYS A 173 29.71 -9.99 3.05
N SER A 174 28.54 -10.16 2.44
CA SER A 174 28.26 -9.69 1.07
C SER A 174 28.30 -8.16 0.98
N CYS A 175 27.77 -7.44 1.97
CA CYS A 175 27.81 -5.98 2.00
C CYS A 175 29.23 -5.43 1.99
N ARG A 176 30.17 -6.04 2.73
CA ARG A 176 31.58 -5.63 2.67
C ARG A 176 32.15 -5.75 1.26
N HIS A 177 31.94 -6.91 0.62
CA HIS A 177 32.36 -7.13 -0.77
C HIS A 177 31.71 -6.12 -1.73
N LEU A 178 30.43 -5.80 -1.53
CA LEU A 178 29.74 -4.80 -2.35
C LEU A 178 30.30 -3.39 -2.17
N LEU A 179 30.66 -3.00 -0.95
CA LEU A 179 31.29 -1.70 -0.67
C LEU A 179 32.67 -1.60 -1.33
N GLU A 180 33.50 -2.63 -1.18
CA GLU A 180 34.82 -2.71 -1.82
C GLU A 180 34.68 -2.64 -3.36
N THR A 181 33.75 -3.41 -3.93
CA THR A 181 33.46 -3.38 -5.37
C THR A 181 32.93 -2.01 -5.82
N ALA A 182 32.07 -1.36 -5.03
CA ALA A 182 31.53 -0.04 -5.37
C ALA A 182 32.63 1.02 -5.39
N MET A 183 33.62 0.90 -4.48
CA MET A 183 34.80 1.76 -4.44
C MET A 183 35.64 1.57 -5.71
N GLU A 184 35.90 0.33 -6.11
CA GLU A 184 36.64 0.01 -7.35
C GLU A 184 35.95 0.53 -8.61
N LEU A 185 34.62 0.46 -8.65
CA LEU A 185 33.80 0.94 -9.77
C LEU A 185 33.53 2.45 -9.74
N GLY A 186 33.93 3.15 -8.67
CA GLY A 186 33.72 4.59 -8.50
C GLY A 186 32.26 5.00 -8.29
N VAL A 187 31.41 4.09 -7.79
CA VAL A 187 29.99 4.37 -7.50
C VAL A 187 29.82 4.73 -6.04
N GLN A 188 29.01 5.76 -5.74
CA GLN A 188 28.79 6.18 -4.37
C GLN A 188 27.81 5.26 -3.65
N VAL A 189 28.17 4.84 -2.43
CA VAL A 189 27.24 4.25 -1.46
C VAL A 189 26.94 5.31 -0.41
N VAL A 190 25.65 5.53 -0.12
CA VAL A 190 25.20 6.59 0.79
C VAL A 190 24.41 6.06 1.98
N GLY A 191 24.09 4.77 2.00
CA GLY A 191 23.21 4.27 3.03
C GLY A 191 22.85 2.81 2.92
N VAL A 192 21.92 2.43 3.78
CA VAL A 192 21.46 1.06 3.97
C VAL A 192 19.94 1.05 4.04
N SER A 193 19.33 0.00 3.49
CA SER A 193 17.90 -0.27 3.54
C SER A 193 17.65 -1.67 4.11
N PHE A 194 16.61 -1.84 4.90
CA PHE A 194 16.13 -3.16 5.30
C PHE A 194 14.60 -3.21 5.34
N TYR A 195 14.02 -4.40 5.42
CA TYR A 195 12.58 -4.57 5.52
C TYR A 195 12.23 -5.53 6.64
N ILE A 196 11.30 -5.11 7.50
CA ILE A 196 10.68 -5.96 8.52
C ILE A 196 9.19 -6.02 8.21
N PRO A 197 8.62 -7.21 7.95
CA PRO A 197 7.20 -7.34 7.69
C PRO A 197 6.35 -6.90 8.89
N SER A 198 5.18 -6.32 8.63
CA SER A 198 4.24 -5.96 9.69
C SER A 198 3.66 -7.17 10.44
N SER A 199 3.73 -8.36 9.85
CA SER A 199 3.33 -9.63 10.46
C SER A 199 4.44 -10.29 11.29
N CYS A 200 5.59 -9.64 11.46
CA CYS A 200 6.68 -10.18 12.28
C CYS A 200 6.22 -10.30 13.75
N PRO A 201 6.30 -11.49 14.38
CA PRO A 201 5.82 -11.69 15.74
C PRO A 201 6.73 -11.03 16.79
N ASP A 202 8.05 -11.06 16.57
CA ASP A 202 9.05 -10.45 17.45
C ASP A 202 9.67 -9.21 16.80
N VAL A 203 8.87 -8.14 16.76
CA VAL A 203 9.26 -6.83 16.22
C VAL A 203 10.48 -6.28 16.96
N GLN A 204 10.58 -6.50 18.27
CA GLN A 204 11.68 -5.97 19.09
C GLN A 204 13.02 -6.58 18.70
N GLN A 205 13.09 -7.91 18.64
CA GLN A 205 14.31 -8.60 18.24
C GLN A 205 14.66 -8.27 16.78
N ALA A 206 13.68 -8.28 15.87
CA ALA A 206 13.91 -7.99 14.45
C ALA A 206 14.55 -6.61 14.21
N TYR A 207 14.00 -5.54 14.81
CA TYR A 207 14.57 -4.20 14.66
C TYR A 207 15.92 -4.06 15.37
N THR A 208 16.14 -4.75 16.49
CA THR A 208 17.43 -4.73 17.20
C THR A 208 18.55 -5.28 16.32
N HIS A 209 18.35 -6.44 15.71
CA HIS A 209 19.33 -7.04 14.80
C HIS A 209 19.52 -6.19 13.54
N ALA A 210 18.43 -5.80 12.88
CA ALA A 210 18.51 -5.03 11.63
C ALA A 210 19.23 -3.68 11.81
N LEU A 211 18.98 -2.95 12.90
CA LEU A 211 19.65 -1.67 13.18
C LEU A 211 21.11 -1.86 13.59
N SER A 212 21.43 -2.93 14.32
CA SER A 212 22.81 -3.29 14.64
C SER A 212 23.61 -3.63 13.36
N ASP A 213 23.02 -4.43 12.48
CA ASP A 213 23.62 -4.79 11.19
C ASP A 213 23.78 -3.58 10.28
N ALA A 214 22.78 -2.71 10.22
CA ALA A 214 22.88 -1.44 9.51
C ALA A 214 24.03 -0.59 10.05
N ARG A 215 24.21 -0.48 11.38
CA ARG A 215 25.34 0.25 11.97
C ARG A 215 26.68 -0.33 11.54
N CYS A 216 26.81 -1.65 11.56
CA CYS A 216 28.03 -2.34 11.12
C CYS A 216 28.37 -2.01 9.65
N VAL A 217 27.37 -2.01 8.75
CA VAL A 217 27.57 -1.64 7.34
C VAL A 217 27.89 -0.17 7.16
N PHE A 218 27.29 0.72 7.96
CA PHE A 218 27.68 2.13 7.98
C PHE A 218 29.13 2.31 8.39
N ASP A 219 29.60 1.62 9.44
CA ASP A 219 31.00 1.69 9.89
C ASP A 219 31.97 1.21 8.80
N MET A 220 31.67 0.06 8.18
CA MET A 220 32.46 -0.44 7.04
C MET A 220 32.48 0.54 5.86
N GLY A 221 31.35 1.19 5.57
CA GLY A 221 31.26 2.19 4.51
C GLY A 221 32.11 3.42 4.79
N VAL A 222 32.05 3.94 6.03
CA VAL A 222 32.86 5.09 6.46
C VAL A 222 34.35 4.76 6.42
N ASP A 223 34.75 3.56 6.86
CA ASP A 223 36.16 3.11 6.80
C ASP A 223 36.71 3.06 5.37
N LEU A 224 35.86 2.75 4.39
CA LEU A 224 36.18 2.77 2.96
C LEU A 224 36.07 4.16 2.32
N GLY A 225 35.70 5.20 3.09
CA GLY A 225 35.62 6.59 2.63
C GLY A 225 34.27 7.00 2.04
N PHE A 226 33.22 6.20 2.22
CA PHE A 226 31.86 6.57 1.80
C PHE A 226 31.20 7.53 2.78
N ASN A 227 30.37 8.44 2.26
CA ASN A 227 29.55 9.32 3.07
C ASN A 227 28.18 8.68 3.35
N MET A 228 28.13 7.87 4.40
CA MET A 228 26.93 7.14 4.81
C MET A 228 25.98 8.03 5.61
N ASN A 229 24.86 8.45 5.01
CA ASN A 229 23.94 9.43 5.57
C ASN A 229 22.44 9.08 5.46
N ILE A 230 22.07 7.95 4.84
CA ILE A 230 20.67 7.52 4.71
C ILE A 230 20.47 6.12 5.31
N LEU A 231 19.49 6.00 6.20
CA LEU A 231 19.03 4.72 6.74
C LEU A 231 17.54 4.54 6.39
N ASP A 232 17.20 3.53 5.61
CA ASP A 232 15.82 3.18 5.29
C ASP A 232 15.39 1.93 6.09
N ILE A 233 14.37 2.08 6.94
CA ILE A 233 13.88 1.00 7.81
C ILE A 233 12.74 0.17 7.19
N GLY A 234 12.38 0.45 5.93
CA GLY A 234 11.36 -0.28 5.20
C GLY A 234 9.93 0.07 5.62
N GLY A 235 8.98 -0.80 5.28
CA GLY A 235 7.55 -0.46 5.18
C GLY A 235 6.56 -1.26 6.01
N GLY A 236 7.02 -1.96 7.07
CA GLY A 236 6.22 -2.84 7.92
C GLY A 236 5.16 -2.16 8.78
N PHE A 237 4.37 -1.23 8.23
CA PHE A 237 3.35 -0.44 8.94
C PHE A 237 1.96 -0.81 8.44
N THR A 238 1.05 -1.20 9.33
CA THR A 238 -0.27 -1.74 8.94
C THR A 238 -1.32 -0.68 8.61
N GLY A 239 -1.20 0.53 9.17
CA GLY A 239 -2.24 1.58 9.16
C GLY A 239 -2.91 1.81 10.52
N SER A 240 -2.58 0.98 11.51
CA SER A 240 -3.01 1.18 12.89
C SER A 240 -2.04 2.10 13.62
N GLU A 241 -2.55 3.16 14.26
CA GLU A 241 -1.75 4.00 15.14
C GLU A 241 -1.14 3.24 16.31
N PHE A 242 -1.85 2.21 16.80
CA PHE A 242 -1.36 1.38 17.89
C PHE A 242 -0.09 0.64 17.47
N GLN A 243 -0.11 0.05 16.28
CA GLN A 243 1.07 -0.61 15.71
C GLN A 243 2.21 0.38 15.46
N LEU A 244 1.90 1.58 14.95
CA LEU A 244 2.91 2.63 14.75
C LEU A 244 3.58 3.05 16.06
N LYS A 245 2.81 3.25 17.14
CA LYS A 245 3.33 3.55 18.49
C LYS A 245 4.18 2.42 19.05
N GLN A 246 3.78 1.16 18.83
CA GLN A 246 4.60 0.02 19.22
C GLN A 246 5.95 0.00 18.51
N VAL A 247 5.96 0.17 17.18
CA VAL A 247 7.20 0.24 16.39
C VAL A 247 8.05 1.41 16.85
N GLU A 248 7.47 2.60 17.02
CA GLU A 248 8.17 3.79 17.54
C GLU A 248 8.89 3.51 18.87
N SER A 249 8.19 2.87 19.82
CA SER A 249 8.73 2.58 21.14
C SER A 249 9.94 1.65 21.11
N VAL A 250 9.99 0.76 20.12
CA VAL A 250 11.11 -0.17 19.88
C VAL A 250 12.27 0.54 19.18
N ILE A 251 11.99 1.25 18.08
CA ILE A 251 13.05 1.82 17.24
C ILE A 251 13.69 3.06 17.85
N ARG A 252 12.96 3.88 18.62
CA ARG A 252 13.47 5.14 19.18
C ARG A 252 14.77 4.95 19.99
N PRO A 253 14.83 4.08 21.01
CA PRO A 253 16.07 3.89 21.77
C PRO A 253 17.21 3.31 20.92
N LEU A 254 16.89 2.44 19.95
CA LEU A 254 17.88 1.85 19.05
C LEU A 254 18.47 2.91 18.09
N LEU A 255 17.63 3.76 17.52
CA LEU A 255 18.05 4.85 16.66
C LEU A 255 18.85 5.92 17.43
N ASP A 256 18.53 6.16 18.70
CA ASP A 256 19.32 7.06 19.56
C ASP A 256 20.71 6.47 19.88
N ALA A 257 20.81 5.16 20.04
CA ALA A 257 22.07 4.47 20.29
C ALA A 257 22.96 4.36 19.03
N TYR A 258 22.40 3.92 17.91
CA TYR A 258 23.17 3.60 16.70
C TYR A 258 23.29 4.74 15.68
N PHE A 259 22.30 5.64 15.63
CA PHE A 259 22.19 6.69 14.61
C PHE A 259 21.79 8.05 15.21
N PRO A 260 22.40 8.54 16.32
CA PRO A 260 21.94 9.72 17.05
C PRO A 260 21.74 10.93 16.12
N ARG A 261 20.81 11.84 16.43
CA ARG A 261 20.50 13.00 15.55
C ARG A 261 21.73 13.83 15.16
N LEU A 262 22.73 13.91 16.03
CA LEU A 262 23.99 14.62 15.79
C LEU A 262 24.87 14.00 14.69
N SER A 263 24.62 12.73 14.33
CA SER A 263 25.30 12.06 13.21
C SER A 263 24.91 12.59 11.83
N GLY A 264 23.79 13.33 11.74
CA GLY A 264 23.28 13.84 10.48
C GLY A 264 22.64 12.78 9.57
N VAL A 265 22.49 11.53 10.05
CA VAL A 265 21.83 10.46 9.29
C VAL A 265 20.34 10.72 9.18
N GLN A 266 19.83 10.73 7.95
CA GLN A 266 18.41 10.78 7.65
C GLN A 266 17.82 9.38 7.76
N VAL A 267 16.74 9.25 8.54
CA VAL A 267 16.04 7.97 8.72
C VAL A 267 14.75 8.00 7.93
N LEU A 268 14.65 7.11 6.95
CA LEU A 268 13.52 6.97 6.04
C LEU A 268 12.69 5.77 6.44
N ALA A 269 11.41 5.80 6.08
CA ALA A 269 10.52 4.66 6.17
C ALA A 269 9.62 4.60 4.95
N GLN A 270 9.09 3.42 4.65
CA GLN A 270 8.29 3.13 3.46
C GLN A 270 6.82 2.80 3.76
N PRO A 271 6.04 3.70 4.40
CA PRO A 271 4.66 3.43 4.79
C PRO A 271 3.74 3.31 3.56
N GLY A 272 3.52 2.11 3.06
CA GLY A 272 2.55 1.85 1.98
C GLY A 272 1.14 1.66 2.52
N SER A 273 0.90 0.48 3.10
CA SER A 273 -0.36 0.10 3.78
C SER A 273 -0.84 1.14 4.78
N PHE A 274 0.09 1.80 5.47
CA PHE A 274 -0.27 2.79 6.48
C PHE A 274 -1.12 3.95 5.94
N TYR A 275 -0.81 4.47 4.75
CA TYR A 275 -1.58 5.57 4.17
C TYR A 275 -2.88 5.09 3.55
N VAL A 276 -2.83 4.04 2.74
CA VAL A 276 -3.94 3.75 1.82
C VAL A 276 -4.88 2.66 2.30
N ALA A 277 -4.47 1.74 3.20
CA ALA A 277 -5.25 0.55 3.49
C ALA A 277 -6.70 0.89 3.86
N SER A 278 -6.90 1.74 4.88
CA SER A 278 -8.22 2.13 5.38
C SER A 278 -8.91 3.22 4.57
N ALA A 279 -8.24 3.80 3.57
CA ALA A 279 -8.78 4.92 2.79
C ALA A 279 -9.82 4.48 1.75
N PHE A 280 -9.89 3.19 1.42
CA PHE A 280 -10.80 2.70 0.38
C PHE A 280 -11.72 1.59 0.88
N SER A 281 -12.97 1.67 0.44
CA SER A 281 -14.00 0.66 0.64
C SER A 281 -14.51 0.16 -0.70
N LEU A 282 -14.70 -1.15 -0.82
CA LEU A 282 -15.19 -1.82 -2.03
C LEU A 282 -16.62 -2.31 -1.79
N ALA A 283 -17.53 -1.97 -2.70
CA ALA A 283 -18.88 -2.52 -2.75
C ALA A 283 -18.97 -3.54 -3.89
N VAL A 284 -19.39 -4.76 -3.57
CA VAL A 284 -19.57 -5.86 -4.53
C VAL A 284 -20.99 -6.41 -4.48
N ASN A 285 -21.44 -6.96 -5.61
CA ASN A 285 -22.78 -7.52 -5.74
C ASN A 285 -22.74 -9.04 -5.72
N VAL A 286 -23.71 -9.66 -5.03
CA VAL A 286 -23.92 -11.11 -5.07
C VAL A 286 -24.61 -11.47 -6.38
N ILE A 287 -23.89 -12.14 -7.28
CA ILE A 287 -24.39 -12.57 -8.60
C ILE A 287 -24.85 -14.02 -8.63
N GLY A 288 -24.44 -14.83 -7.65
CA GLY A 288 -24.81 -16.23 -7.56
C GLY A 288 -24.93 -16.70 -6.12
N LYS A 289 -25.79 -17.69 -5.91
CA LYS A 289 -26.00 -18.34 -4.62
C LYS A 289 -26.15 -19.85 -4.83
N LYS A 290 -25.47 -20.63 -4.01
CA LYS A 290 -25.62 -22.08 -3.96
C LYS A 290 -25.78 -22.53 -2.52
N VAL A 291 -26.75 -23.40 -2.30
CA VAL A 291 -26.99 -24.03 -1.00
C VAL A 291 -26.27 -25.37 -0.98
N VAL A 292 -25.43 -25.59 0.01
CA VAL A 292 -24.71 -26.85 0.17
C VAL A 292 -25.16 -27.50 1.48
N PRO A 293 -25.80 -28.68 1.42
CA PRO A 293 -25.96 -29.49 2.62
C PRO A 293 -24.57 -29.99 3.03
N ARG A 294 -24.14 -29.72 4.28
CA ARG A 294 -22.82 -30.13 4.75
C ARG A 294 -22.55 -31.62 4.43
N PRO A 295 -21.40 -31.96 3.83
CA PRO A 295 -21.02 -33.35 3.67
C PRO A 295 -20.85 -34.02 5.04
N TRP A 296 -21.35 -35.25 5.16
CA TRP A 296 -21.26 -36.19 6.29
C TRP A 296 -19.87 -36.38 6.95
N ALA A 297 -18.79 -35.77 6.44
CA ALA A 297 -17.41 -36.10 6.77
C ALA A 297 -16.72 -35.20 7.84
N SER A 298 -17.46 -34.33 8.54
CA SER A 298 -16.89 -33.53 9.64
C SER A 298 -17.77 -33.50 10.89
N LEU A 299 -18.44 -34.61 11.19
CA LEU A 299 -19.11 -34.80 12.47
C LEU A 299 -18.07 -35.24 13.51
N ALA A 300 -17.60 -34.29 14.31
CA ALA A 300 -17.34 -34.62 15.71
C ALA A 300 -18.70 -35.04 16.30
N GLU A 301 -18.76 -36.23 16.89
CA GLU A 301 -19.99 -36.78 17.47
C GLU A 301 -20.58 -35.81 18.51
N GLY A 302 -21.73 -35.19 18.22
CA GLY A 302 -22.52 -34.50 19.25
C GLY A 302 -23.28 -33.23 18.86
N GLU A 303 -23.06 -32.63 17.68
CA GLU A 303 -23.76 -31.39 17.29
C GLU A 303 -24.88 -31.66 16.26
N ASN A 304 -26.03 -31.02 16.48
CA ASN A 304 -27.28 -31.26 15.74
C ASN A 304 -27.10 -31.18 14.22
N ASN A 305 -27.61 -32.20 13.54
CA ASN A 305 -27.84 -32.25 12.09
C ASN A 305 -28.76 -31.09 11.67
N GLU A 306 -28.31 -30.24 10.74
CA GLU A 306 -29.08 -29.31 9.85
C GLU A 306 -28.43 -27.93 9.61
N GLU A 307 -27.12 -27.74 9.86
CA GLU A 307 -26.48 -26.48 9.48
C GLU A 307 -26.30 -26.38 7.96
N THR A 308 -27.22 -25.65 7.32
CA THR A 308 -27.15 -25.25 5.91
C THR A 308 -25.97 -24.30 5.69
N GLU A 309 -25.12 -24.57 4.70
CA GLU A 309 -24.01 -23.70 4.32
C GLU A 309 -24.33 -22.99 2.99
N PHE A 310 -24.03 -21.70 2.92
CA PHE A 310 -24.24 -20.90 1.71
C PHE A 310 -22.92 -20.57 1.00
N LEU A 311 -22.91 -20.76 -0.31
CA LEU A 311 -21.85 -20.31 -1.20
C LEU A 311 -22.38 -19.13 -1.99
N TYR A 312 -21.76 -17.97 -1.83
CA TYR A 312 -22.09 -16.76 -2.60
C TYR A 312 -21.00 -16.46 -3.61
N TYR A 313 -21.42 -16.20 -4.85
CA TYR A 313 -20.56 -15.76 -5.93
C TYR A 313 -20.75 -14.27 -6.13
N MET A 314 -19.65 -13.52 -6.13
CA MET A 314 -19.60 -12.08 -6.28
C MET A 314 -19.16 -11.71 -7.69
N ASN A 315 -19.47 -10.49 -8.11
CA ASN A 315 -18.99 -9.94 -9.38
C ASN A 315 -17.49 -9.60 -9.39
N GLU A 316 -16.81 -9.64 -8.24
CA GLU A 316 -15.38 -9.43 -8.09
C GLU A 316 -14.70 -10.54 -7.29
N GLY A 317 -13.42 -10.80 -7.57
CA GLY A 317 -12.68 -11.96 -7.07
C GLY A 317 -11.19 -11.72 -6.84
N VAL A 318 -10.46 -12.80 -6.61
CA VAL A 318 -9.00 -12.77 -6.34
C VAL A 318 -8.18 -12.33 -7.55
N TYR A 319 -8.74 -12.43 -8.76
CA TYR A 319 -8.10 -11.92 -9.98
C TYR A 319 -8.33 -10.42 -10.22
N GLY A 320 -9.03 -9.75 -9.31
CA GLY A 320 -9.24 -8.30 -9.31
C GLY A 320 -8.83 -7.69 -7.96
N PRO A 321 -9.75 -6.99 -7.25
CA PRO A 321 -9.41 -6.24 -6.04
C PRO A 321 -9.01 -7.12 -4.85
N PHE A 322 -9.30 -8.43 -4.88
CA PHE A 322 -8.95 -9.37 -3.80
C PHE A 322 -7.63 -10.13 -4.02
N SER A 323 -6.79 -9.70 -4.98
CA SER A 323 -5.53 -10.38 -5.33
C SER A 323 -4.56 -10.62 -4.18
N ARG A 324 -4.62 -9.80 -3.12
CA ARG A 324 -3.79 -10.02 -1.92
C ARG A 324 -4.10 -11.34 -1.21
N LYS A 325 -5.30 -11.91 -1.40
CA LYS A 325 -5.62 -13.24 -0.89
C LYS A 325 -4.68 -14.30 -1.46
N LEU A 326 -4.29 -14.18 -2.73
CA LEU A 326 -3.30 -15.07 -3.37
C LEU A 326 -1.90 -14.90 -2.78
N LEU A 327 -1.59 -13.74 -2.22
CA LEU A 327 -0.33 -13.46 -1.51
C LEU A 327 -0.34 -13.92 -0.04
N GLY A 328 -1.41 -14.59 0.39
CA GLY A 328 -1.56 -15.09 1.75
C GLY A 328 -2.09 -14.05 2.75
N ASN A 329 -2.50 -12.86 2.29
CA ASN A 329 -3.12 -11.87 3.17
C ASN A 329 -4.55 -12.28 3.52
N SER A 330 -4.94 -12.02 4.77
CA SER A 330 -6.34 -12.11 5.18
C SER A 330 -7.15 -10.96 4.59
N ILE A 331 -8.35 -11.28 4.09
CA ILE A 331 -9.34 -10.30 3.69
C ILE A 331 -10.19 -9.98 4.92
N THR A 332 -10.50 -8.70 5.11
CA THR A 332 -11.37 -8.23 6.19
C THR A 332 -12.75 -8.86 6.10
N THR A 333 -13.39 -9.04 7.24
CA THR A 333 -14.75 -9.57 7.29
C THR A 333 -15.70 -8.63 6.55
N PRO A 334 -16.50 -9.13 5.60
CA PRO A 334 -17.46 -8.32 4.87
C PRO A 334 -18.58 -7.85 5.79
N SER A 335 -19.13 -6.67 5.50
CA SER A 335 -20.39 -6.20 6.09
C SER A 335 -21.50 -6.20 5.04
N VAL A 336 -22.70 -6.59 5.45
CA VAL A 336 -23.89 -6.59 4.59
C VAL A 336 -24.46 -5.18 4.54
N HIS A 337 -24.77 -4.68 3.34
CA HIS A 337 -25.42 -3.38 3.17
C HIS A 337 -26.83 -3.37 3.81
N LYS A 338 -27.20 -2.24 4.43
CA LYS A 338 -28.38 -2.04 5.29
C LYS A 338 -29.71 -2.53 4.68
N GLY A 339 -29.86 -2.48 3.36
CA GLY A 339 -31.05 -2.97 2.66
C GLY A 339 -31.36 -4.46 2.85
N ALA A 340 -30.38 -5.28 3.25
CA ALA A 340 -30.55 -6.72 3.49
C ALA A 340 -30.62 -7.09 5.00
N LEU A 341 -30.54 -6.11 5.90
CA LEU A 341 -30.59 -6.35 7.35
C LEU A 341 -32.03 -6.31 7.87
N CYS A 342 -32.63 -7.48 8.06
CA CYS A 342 -33.39 -7.73 9.28
C CYS A 342 -32.35 -7.87 10.40
N ALA A 343 -32.16 -6.84 11.22
CA ALA A 343 -31.11 -6.74 12.25
C ALA A 343 -31.14 -7.84 13.35
N GLU A 344 -32.05 -8.81 13.29
CA GLU A 344 -32.16 -9.96 14.19
C GLU A 344 -32.39 -11.29 13.44
N GLY A 345 -31.91 -11.40 12.19
CA GLY A 345 -32.04 -12.63 11.40
C GLY A 345 -31.04 -13.72 11.82
N PRO A 346 -31.35 -15.02 11.56
CA PRO A 346 -30.38 -16.10 11.73
C PRO A 346 -29.17 -15.89 10.81
N VAL A 347 -27.98 -16.18 11.33
CA VAL A 347 -26.73 -16.17 10.55
C VAL A 347 -26.31 -17.60 10.21
N TYR A 348 -25.67 -17.76 9.06
CA TYR A 348 -25.29 -19.05 8.51
C TYR A 348 -23.80 -19.06 8.14
N PRO A 349 -23.12 -20.21 8.33
CA PRO A 349 -21.80 -20.45 7.75
C PRO A 349 -21.86 -20.22 6.24
N SER A 350 -20.99 -19.33 5.75
CA SER A 350 -20.98 -18.89 4.38
C SER A 350 -19.56 -18.78 3.83
N SER A 351 -19.39 -19.03 2.53
CA SER A 351 -18.15 -18.77 1.80
C SER A 351 -18.39 -17.84 0.62
N LEU A 352 -17.42 -16.98 0.34
CA LEU A 352 -17.49 -15.97 -0.73
C LEU A 352 -16.48 -16.28 -1.83
N TRP A 353 -16.98 -16.29 -3.06
CA TRP A 353 -16.25 -16.67 -4.26
C TRP A 353 -16.31 -15.55 -5.28
N GLY A 354 -15.26 -15.40 -6.09
CA GLY A 354 -15.27 -14.52 -7.24
C GLY A 354 -16.01 -15.11 -8.45
N PRO A 355 -16.05 -14.37 -9.56
CA PRO A 355 -16.88 -14.70 -10.72
C PRO A 355 -16.27 -15.78 -11.62
N THR A 356 -14.99 -16.13 -11.45
CA THR A 356 -14.25 -16.94 -12.45
C THR A 356 -14.50 -18.43 -12.38
N LEU A 357 -15.22 -18.90 -11.34
CA LEU A 357 -15.47 -20.32 -11.04
C LEU A 357 -14.18 -21.16 -10.90
N ASP A 358 -13.03 -20.51 -10.71
CA ASP A 358 -11.77 -21.15 -10.37
C ASP A 358 -11.77 -21.54 -8.89
N GLN A 359 -11.13 -22.68 -8.56
CA GLN A 359 -10.94 -23.12 -7.18
C GLN A 359 -10.09 -22.15 -6.36
N LEU A 360 -9.19 -21.41 -7.02
CA LEU A 360 -8.38 -20.38 -6.37
C LEU A 360 -9.17 -19.07 -6.13
N ASP A 361 -10.31 -18.88 -6.80
CA ASP A 361 -11.13 -17.67 -6.71
C ASP A 361 -12.06 -17.68 -5.49
N GLN A 362 -11.54 -18.17 -4.37
CA GLN A 362 -12.18 -18.14 -3.07
C GLN A 362 -11.66 -16.93 -2.29
N VAL A 363 -12.52 -15.92 -2.11
CA VAL A 363 -12.16 -14.67 -1.43
C VAL A 363 -12.20 -14.84 0.09
N VAL A 364 -13.31 -15.40 0.59
CA VAL A 364 -13.51 -15.69 2.02
C VAL A 364 -13.89 -17.15 2.20
N GLU A 365 -13.03 -17.90 2.88
CA GLU A 365 -13.23 -19.32 3.11
C GLU A 365 -14.42 -19.61 4.00
N ARG A 366 -14.54 -18.88 5.12
CA ARG A 366 -15.64 -19.01 6.08
C ARG A 366 -15.94 -17.66 6.73
N CYS A 367 -17.21 -17.30 6.75
CA CYS A 367 -17.77 -16.17 7.48
C CYS A 367 -19.20 -16.48 7.93
N LEU A 368 -19.73 -15.67 8.84
CA LEU A 368 -21.12 -15.74 9.27
C LEU A 368 -21.89 -14.59 8.62
N LEU A 369 -22.90 -14.92 7.84
CA LEU A 369 -23.74 -13.94 7.15
C LEU A 369 -25.21 -14.32 7.31
N PRO A 370 -26.13 -13.34 7.34
CA PRO A 370 -27.55 -13.63 7.13
C PRO A 370 -27.75 -14.25 5.76
N GLU A 371 -28.89 -14.90 5.54
CA GLU A 371 -29.21 -15.44 4.22
C GLU A 371 -29.37 -14.30 3.19
N LEU A 372 -28.41 -14.17 2.29
CA LEU A 372 -28.44 -13.21 1.17
C LEU A 372 -29.18 -13.77 -0.05
N ILE A 373 -29.65 -12.87 -0.90
CA ILE A 373 -30.20 -13.14 -2.23
C ILE A 373 -29.33 -12.55 -3.33
N VAL A 374 -29.49 -13.05 -4.56
CA VAL A 374 -28.82 -12.48 -5.73
C VAL A 374 -29.27 -11.04 -5.92
N GLY A 375 -28.31 -10.13 -6.05
CA GLY A 375 -28.54 -8.70 -6.11
C GLY A 375 -28.23 -7.95 -4.81
N ASP A 376 -27.99 -8.64 -3.70
CA ASP A 376 -27.56 -8.02 -2.45
C ASP A 376 -26.12 -7.50 -2.54
N TRP A 377 -25.81 -6.51 -1.71
CA TRP A 377 -24.51 -5.85 -1.67
C TRP A 377 -23.72 -6.23 -0.43
N LEU A 378 -22.44 -6.53 -0.66
CA LEU A 378 -21.44 -6.74 0.37
C LEU A 378 -20.41 -5.61 0.30
N LEU A 379 -20.02 -5.12 1.47
CA LEU A 379 -19.05 -4.06 1.64
C LEU A 379 -17.78 -4.64 2.27
N PHE A 380 -16.64 -4.30 1.68
CA PHE A 380 -15.32 -4.66 2.17
C PHE A 380 -14.55 -3.38 2.50
N SER A 381 -14.22 -3.21 3.79
CA SER A 381 -13.36 -2.13 4.26
C SER A 381 -11.88 -2.51 4.14
N ASN A 382 -11.00 -1.51 4.23
CA ASN A 382 -9.55 -1.67 4.16
C ASN A 382 -9.03 -2.20 2.81
N MET A 383 -9.67 -1.76 1.71
CA MET A 383 -9.41 -2.23 0.35
C MET A 383 -8.49 -1.30 -0.46
N GLY A 384 -7.73 -0.43 0.20
CA GLY A 384 -6.88 0.55 -0.50
C GLY A 384 -5.51 0.06 -0.92
N LEU A 385 -5.16 -1.18 -0.56
CA LEU A 385 -3.94 -1.85 -1.00
C LEU A 385 -4.21 -2.67 -2.25
N CYS A 386 -3.26 -2.59 -3.19
CA CYS A 386 -3.33 -2.98 -4.61
C CYS A 386 -3.75 -1.81 -5.48
N GLY A 387 -2.87 -1.45 -6.41
CA GLY A 387 -3.24 -0.60 -7.52
C GLY A 387 -4.39 -1.26 -8.26
N LEU A 388 -5.59 -0.69 -8.13
CA LEU A 388 -6.80 -1.05 -8.87
C LEU A 388 -6.57 -1.09 -10.40
N GLU A 389 -5.45 -0.52 -10.86
CA GLU A 389 -5.03 -0.40 -12.25
C GLU A 389 -4.09 -1.52 -12.74
N GLU A 390 -3.32 -2.19 -11.88
CA GLU A 390 -2.31 -3.16 -12.38
C GLU A 390 -2.91 -4.54 -12.71
N LEU A 391 -4.00 -4.93 -12.04
CA LEU A 391 -4.62 -6.25 -12.19
C LEU A 391 -5.75 -6.30 -13.23
N SER A 392 -6.34 -5.15 -13.58
CA SER A 392 -7.34 -5.05 -14.65
C SER A 392 -6.77 -5.46 -16.02
N SER A 393 -5.46 -5.31 -16.21
CA SER A 393 -4.76 -5.75 -17.42
C SER A 393 -4.70 -7.27 -17.58
N LEU A 394 -4.77 -8.04 -16.48
CA LEU A 394 -4.66 -9.50 -16.49
C LEU A 394 -6.01 -10.21 -16.65
N SER A 395 -7.10 -9.63 -16.12
CA SER A 395 -8.42 -10.26 -16.13
C SER A 395 -9.30 -9.85 -17.32
N GLY A 396 -8.90 -8.83 -18.10
CA GLY A 396 -9.72 -8.28 -19.18
C GLY A 396 -11.04 -7.67 -18.70
N SER A 397 -11.21 -7.48 -17.39
CA SER A 397 -12.39 -6.89 -16.78
C SER A 397 -12.30 -5.36 -16.82
N PRO A 398 -13.41 -4.64 -17.07
CA PRO A 398 -13.41 -3.19 -17.05
C PRO A 398 -12.94 -2.66 -15.69
N GLN A 399 -12.18 -1.56 -15.69
CA GLN A 399 -11.69 -0.92 -14.47
C GLN A 399 -12.87 -0.53 -13.58
N LEU A 400 -12.81 -0.89 -12.28
CA LEU A 400 -13.84 -0.54 -11.32
C LEU A 400 -13.97 0.98 -11.23
N PRO A 401 -15.19 1.54 -11.27
CA PRO A 401 -15.40 2.96 -11.00
C PRO A 401 -14.94 3.28 -9.58
N VAL A 402 -14.20 4.39 -9.45
CA VAL A 402 -13.70 4.89 -8.17
C VAL A 402 -14.30 6.27 -7.93
N TYR A 403 -15.02 6.40 -6.82
CA TYR A 403 -15.62 7.64 -6.35
C TYR A 403 -14.77 8.19 -5.20
N TYR A 404 -14.27 9.41 -5.34
CA TYR A 404 -13.44 10.04 -4.31
C TYR A 404 -14.28 10.99 -3.48
N THR A 405 -14.07 10.95 -2.17
CA THR A 405 -14.80 11.77 -1.20
C THR A 405 -13.82 12.44 -0.25
N VAL A 406 -14.22 13.56 0.32
CA VAL A 406 -13.49 14.23 1.41
C VAL A 406 -14.47 14.99 2.29
N THR A 407 -14.28 14.95 3.61
CA THR A 407 -15.10 15.78 4.50
C THR A 407 -14.65 17.24 4.42
N THR A 408 -15.58 18.17 4.65
CA THR A 408 -15.22 19.60 4.76
C THR A 408 -14.14 19.85 5.79
N THR A 409 -14.17 19.17 6.93
CA THR A 409 -13.16 19.30 7.98
C THR A 409 -11.77 18.88 7.50
N ASP A 410 -11.65 17.68 6.90
CA ASP A 410 -10.35 17.23 6.39
C ASP A 410 -9.86 18.12 5.25
N TRP A 411 -10.78 18.59 4.41
CA TRP A 411 -10.47 19.48 3.31
C TRP A 411 -9.87 20.81 3.79
N TYR A 412 -10.43 21.40 4.85
CA TYR A 412 -9.85 22.59 5.48
C TYR A 412 -8.46 22.31 6.05
N GLU A 413 -8.27 21.18 6.74
CA GLU A 413 -6.95 20.80 7.27
C GLU A 413 -5.92 20.62 6.15
N MET A 414 -6.31 20.03 5.02
CA MET A 414 -5.47 19.91 3.83
C MET A 414 -5.06 21.29 3.31
N GLN A 415 -5.99 22.24 3.22
CA GLN A 415 -5.69 23.61 2.80
C GLN A 415 -4.73 24.32 3.75
N GLU A 416 -4.91 24.17 5.07
CA GLU A 416 -4.00 24.72 6.08
C GLU A 416 -2.59 24.12 5.98
N ALA A 417 -2.50 22.84 5.61
CA ALA A 417 -1.23 22.16 5.34
C ALA A 417 -0.57 22.59 4.00
N GLY A 418 -1.18 23.52 3.26
CA GLY A 418 -0.67 24.04 1.98
C GLY A 418 -1.15 23.27 0.75
N VAL A 419 -2.08 22.33 0.91
CA VAL A 419 -2.72 21.57 -0.18
C VAL A 419 -3.90 22.38 -0.74
N GLY A 420 -3.59 23.38 -1.57
CA GLY A 420 -4.59 24.21 -2.24
C GLY A 420 -4.91 23.75 -3.68
N LEU A 421 -6.18 23.90 -4.10
CA LEU A 421 -6.65 23.66 -5.48
C LEU A 421 -5.88 24.48 -6.52
N ASP A 422 -5.49 25.71 -6.18
CA ASP A 422 -4.89 26.66 -7.12
C ASP A 422 -3.40 26.36 -7.45
N SER A 423 -2.74 25.45 -6.72
CA SER A 423 -1.32 25.16 -6.91
C SER A 423 -0.95 23.67 -6.91
N ALA A 424 -1.53 22.86 -6.02
CA ALA A 424 -1.08 21.49 -5.76
C ALA A 424 -2.07 20.42 -6.28
N MET A 425 -3.37 20.75 -6.32
CA MET A 425 -4.46 19.84 -6.70
C MET A 425 -5.16 20.22 -8.01
N LYS A 426 -4.38 20.33 -9.09
CA LYS A 426 -4.84 20.89 -10.38
C LYS A 426 -5.81 19.98 -11.12
N ASN A 427 -5.82 18.69 -10.80
CA ASN A 427 -6.64 17.71 -11.51
C ASN A 427 -7.98 17.43 -10.83
N PHE A 428 -8.24 18.06 -9.69
CA PHE A 428 -9.45 17.82 -8.91
C PHE A 428 -10.52 18.87 -9.14
N SER A 429 -11.77 18.41 -9.23
CA SER A 429 -12.97 19.24 -9.12
C SER A 429 -13.77 18.84 -7.89
N MET A 430 -14.23 19.83 -7.13
CA MET A 430 -15.10 19.59 -5.98
C MET A 430 -16.56 19.67 -6.44
N LEU A 431 -17.32 18.64 -6.10
CA LEU A 431 -18.77 18.58 -6.24
C LEU A 431 -19.38 18.47 -4.84
N GLN A 432 -20.33 19.34 -4.53
CA GLN A 432 -21.02 19.28 -3.25
C GLN A 432 -21.93 18.05 -3.26
N TYR A 433 -21.76 17.15 -2.29
CA TYR A 433 -22.60 15.97 -2.21
C TYR A 433 -24.01 16.38 -1.76
N SER A 434 -25.00 16.18 -2.63
CA SER A 434 -26.42 16.36 -2.30
C SER A 434 -27.05 15.00 -2.08
N ALA A 435 -27.40 14.71 -0.82
CA ALA A 435 -28.08 13.48 -0.41
C ALA A 435 -29.47 13.32 -1.05
#